data_AF-A0A182QRB3-F1
#
_entry.id   AF-A0A182QRB3-F1
#
_cell.length_a   1.000
_cell.length_b   1.000
_cell.length_c   1.000
_cell.angle_alpha   90.00
_cell.angle_beta   90.00
_cell.angle_gamma   90.00
#
_symmetry.space_group_name_H-M   'P 1'
#
loop_
_entity.id
_entity.type
_entity.pdbx_description
1 polymer ?
#
loop_
_entity_poly.entity_id
_entity_poly.type
_entity_poly.pdbx_seq_one_letter_code
_entity_poly.pdbx_strand_id
1 'polypeptide(L)'
;MLPNYSVSSYSAENTFNCTLRSSEEIEGPLKYTATIQRCEMDLSKCEFFNTIETDALCELFSDPTFTARFLNSVSPPLTCPTKPGDYVFLNNKWDLSAVVRLPGSAYRWNIVTTVDQIATGRTVFCSEMMARIVVLRKKSNRIKH
;
A
#
# COMPACT_ATOMS: atom_id res chain seq x y z
N MET A 1 1.35 -22.32 5.66
CA MET A 1 0.50 -22.17 4.46
C MET A 1 -0.13 -20.79 4.53
N LEU A 2 0.40 -19.82 3.80
CA LEU A 2 -0.17 -18.47 3.69
C LEU A 2 -1.07 -18.45 2.43
N PRO A 3 -2.23 -17.77 2.44
CA PRO A 3 -3.13 -17.78 1.30
C PRO A 3 -2.47 -17.10 0.10
N ASN A 4 -2.47 -17.82 -1.03
CA ASN A 4 -2.00 -17.35 -2.33
C ASN A 4 -2.91 -16.22 -2.82
N TYR A 5 -2.48 -14.96 -2.70
CA TYR A 5 -2.99 -13.88 -3.54
C TYR A 5 -1.87 -13.37 -4.43
N SER A 6 -2.09 -13.43 -5.74
CA SER A 6 -1.24 -12.79 -6.75
C SER A 6 -1.94 -11.53 -7.23
N VAL A 7 -1.39 -10.36 -6.93
CA VAL A 7 -1.86 -9.10 -7.53
C VAL A 7 -1.13 -8.88 -8.85
N SER A 8 -1.85 -8.96 -9.97
CA SER A 8 -1.35 -8.61 -11.30
C SER A 8 -1.82 -7.21 -11.70
N SER A 9 -0.89 -6.30 -11.99
CA SER A 9 -1.15 -4.90 -12.38
C SER A 9 -0.85 -4.68 -13.87
N TYR A 10 -1.80 -4.10 -14.60
CA TYR A 10 -1.65 -3.67 -16.00
C TYR A 10 -1.82 -2.14 -16.07
N SER A 11 -0.84 -1.44 -16.65
CA SER A 11 -0.77 0.02 -16.65
C SER A 11 -1.83 0.64 -17.57
N ALA A 12 -3.01 0.92 -17.01
CA ALA A 12 -3.91 1.97 -17.46
C ALA A 12 -4.77 2.48 -16.28
N GLU A 13 -5.18 1.61 -15.37
CA GLU A 13 -6.03 1.96 -14.21
C GLU A 13 -5.72 1.02 -13.03
N ASN A 14 -4.75 1.37 -12.18
CA ASN A 14 -4.45 0.57 -10.98
C ASN A 14 -5.50 0.86 -9.91
N THR A 15 -6.63 0.16 -9.99
CA THR A 15 -7.65 0.14 -8.95
C THR A 15 -7.44 -1.08 -8.06
N PHE A 16 -7.40 -0.88 -6.75
CA PHE A 16 -7.38 -1.95 -5.76
C PHE A 16 -8.67 -1.96 -4.95
N ASN A 17 -9.23 -3.16 -4.79
CA ASN A 17 -10.41 -3.40 -3.96
C ASN A 17 -10.02 -4.29 -2.78
N CYS A 18 -10.38 -3.87 -1.57
CA CYS A 18 -10.09 -4.63 -0.35
C CYS A 18 -11.14 -4.34 0.71
N THR A 19 -11.40 -5.30 1.58
CA THR A 19 -12.20 -5.10 2.79
C THR A 19 -11.31 -5.33 4.00
N LEU A 20 -11.10 -4.28 4.79
CA LEU A 20 -10.42 -4.36 6.08
C LEU A 20 -11.48 -4.51 7.16
N ARG A 21 -11.42 -5.60 7.92
CA ARG A 21 -12.34 -5.83 9.04
C ARG A 21 -11.63 -5.52 10.35
N SER A 22 -12.16 -4.56 11.11
CA SER A 22 -11.75 -4.31 12.50
C SER A 22 -12.70 -5.04 13.44
N SER A 23 -12.16 -5.90 14.32
CA SER A 23 -12.94 -6.62 15.32
C SER A 23 -13.13 -5.85 16.63
N GLU A 24 -12.35 -4.80 16.86
CA GLU A 24 -12.35 -4.02 18.09
C GLU A 24 -12.21 -2.53 17.80
N GLU A 25 -12.42 -1.70 18.82
CA GLU A 25 -12.09 -0.28 18.74
C GLU A 25 -10.58 -0.10 18.94
N ILE A 26 -9.95 0.65 18.04
CA ILE A 26 -8.53 0.94 18.08
C ILE A 26 -8.35 2.42 18.40
N GLU A 27 -7.86 2.70 19.60
CA GLU A 27 -7.54 4.06 20.02
C GLU A 27 -6.19 4.53 19.46
N GLY A 28 -6.10 5.82 19.14
CA GLY A 28 -4.82 6.45 18.82
C GLY A 28 -3.98 6.74 20.08
N PRO A 29 -2.72 7.19 19.91
CA PRO A 29 -2.06 7.48 18.65
C PRO A 29 -1.47 6.22 17.98
N LEU A 30 -1.45 6.23 16.65
CA LEU A 30 -1.04 5.10 15.80
C LEU A 30 0.21 5.45 14.99
N LYS A 31 1.21 4.57 15.05
CA LYS A 31 2.40 4.59 14.21
C LYS A 31 2.18 3.69 13.00
N TYR A 32 2.39 4.22 11.80
CA TYR A 32 2.46 3.43 10.57
C TYR A 32 3.92 3.26 10.17
N THR A 33 4.30 2.03 9.79
CA THR A 33 5.61 1.73 9.23
C THR A 33 5.45 0.87 7.99
N ALA A 34 6.09 1.24 6.89
CA ALA A 34 6.20 0.45 5.68
C ALA A 34 7.67 0.23 5.33
N THR A 35 8.13 -1.01 5.47
CA THR A 35 9.47 -1.44 5.07
C THR A 35 9.42 -1.95 3.65
N ILE A 36 10.18 -1.32 2.76
CA ILE A 36 10.26 -1.66 1.34
C ILE A 36 11.59 -2.33 1.08
N GLN A 37 11.54 -3.55 0.57
CA GLN A 37 12.69 -4.33 0.14
C GLN A 37 12.60 -4.58 -1.36
N ARG A 38 13.76 -4.59 -2.02
CA ARG A 38 13.89 -5.10 -3.39
C ARG A 38 14.46 -6.50 -3.33
N CYS A 39 13.81 -7.42 -4.01
CA CYS A 39 14.22 -8.81 -4.11
C CYS A 39 14.60 -9.14 -5.55
N GLU A 40 15.59 -10.02 -5.71
CA GLU A 40 15.88 -10.64 -7.00
C GLU A 40 14.66 -11.41 -7.52
N MET A 41 14.64 -11.67 -8.83
CA MET A 41 13.48 -12.27 -9.49
C MET A 41 13.13 -13.68 -8.99
N ASP A 42 14.12 -14.39 -8.44
CA ASP A 42 14.01 -15.71 -7.84
C ASP A 42 13.75 -15.68 -6.32
N LEU A 43 13.66 -14.49 -5.72
CA LEU A 43 13.50 -14.25 -4.27
C LEU A 43 14.65 -14.77 -3.40
N SER A 44 15.78 -15.14 -3.99
CA SER A 44 16.93 -15.68 -3.25
C SER A 44 17.57 -14.64 -2.34
N LYS A 45 17.56 -13.38 -2.79
CA LYS A 45 18.14 -12.25 -2.07
C LYS A 45 17.20 -11.06 -2.07
N CYS A 46 16.90 -10.53 -0.89
CA CYS A 46 16.19 -9.28 -0.68
C CYS A 46 17.10 -8.28 0.02
N GLU A 47 17.13 -7.06 -0.50
CA GLU A 47 17.89 -5.94 0.05
C GLU A 47 16.92 -4.85 0.50
N PHE A 48 17.24 -4.23 1.64
CA PHE A 48 16.52 -3.05 2.10
C PHE A 48 16.60 -1.94 1.05
N PHE A 49 15.45 -1.34 0.74
CA PHE A 49 15.38 -0.24 -0.21
C PHE A 49 15.04 1.07 0.52
N ASN A 50 13.93 1.09 1.26
CA ASN A 50 13.49 2.29 1.97
C ASN A 50 12.51 1.95 3.11
N THR A 51 12.34 2.87 4.05
CA THR A 51 11.28 2.84 5.05
C THR A 51 10.44 4.11 4.92
N ILE A 52 9.13 3.96 4.99
CA ILE A 52 8.19 5.07 5.15
C ILE A 52 7.57 4.90 6.54
N GLU A 53 7.69 5.90 7.40
CA GLU A 53 7.09 5.87 8.73
C GLU A 53 6.40 7.19 9.06
N THR A 54 5.37 7.10 9.91
CA THR A 54 4.70 8.25 10.51
C THR A 54 4.12 7.84 11.85
N ASP A 55 4.39 8.63 12.88
CA ASP A 55 3.83 8.43 14.23
C ASP A 55 2.47 9.13 14.39
N ALA A 56 2.01 9.83 13.35
CA ALA A 56 0.82 10.66 13.32
C ALA A 56 -0.24 10.12 12.34
N LEU A 57 -0.41 8.79 12.26
CA LEU A 57 -1.36 8.18 11.31
C LEU A 57 -2.81 8.68 11.52
N CYS A 58 -3.20 8.89 12.79
CA CYS A 58 -4.51 9.45 13.12
C CYS A 58 -4.73 10.87 12.58
N GLU A 59 -3.68 11.69 12.55
CA GLU A 59 -3.75 13.04 11.98
C GLU A 59 -3.90 12.97 10.47
N LEU A 60 -3.24 12.01 9.81
CA LEU A 60 -3.38 11.78 8.36
C LEU A 60 -4.81 11.37 7.97
N PHE A 61 -5.53 10.64 8.82
CA PHE A 61 -6.94 10.34 8.58
C PHE A 61 -7.83 11.60 8.59
N SER A 62 -7.38 12.67 9.23
CA SER A 62 -8.07 13.96 9.26
C SER A 62 -7.55 14.95 8.21
N ASP A 63 -6.41 14.66 7.55
CA ASP A 63 -5.84 15.51 6.50
C ASP A 63 -6.63 15.35 5.18
N PRO A 64 -7.30 16.42 4.69
CA PRO A 64 -8.05 16.40 3.43
C PRO A 64 -7.18 16.02 2.22
N THR A 65 -5.90 16.38 2.23
CA THR A 65 -4.97 16.10 1.12
C THR A 65 -4.62 14.62 1.08
N PHE A 66 -4.31 14.04 2.24
CA PHE A 66 -4.01 12.62 2.36
C PHE A 66 -5.22 11.76 2.02
N THR A 67 -6.37 12.09 2.62
CA THR A 67 -7.63 11.38 2.37
C THR A 67 -8.04 11.45 0.90
N ALA A 68 -7.97 12.62 0.26
CA ALA A 68 -8.29 12.76 -1.17
C ALA A 68 -7.37 11.93 -2.09
N ARG A 69 -6.10 11.71 -1.70
CA ARG A 69 -5.12 10.97 -2.50
C ARG A 69 -5.17 9.46 -2.28
N PHE A 70 -5.38 9.02 -1.05
CA PHE A 70 -5.17 7.62 -0.66
C PHE A 70 -6.40 6.92 -0.08
N LEU A 71 -7.36 7.67 0.48
CA LEU A 71 -8.53 7.12 1.17
C LEU A 71 -9.87 7.59 0.58
N ASN A 72 -9.86 8.19 -0.60
CA ASN A 72 -11.02 8.88 -1.17
C ASN A 72 -12.20 7.94 -1.50
N SER A 73 -11.94 6.65 -1.57
CA SER A 73 -12.92 5.63 -1.89
C SER A 73 -12.98 4.52 -0.84
N VAL A 74 -12.72 4.89 0.42
CA VAL A 74 -12.89 4.04 1.60
C VAL A 74 -14.23 4.34 2.26
N SER A 75 -15.02 3.30 2.53
CA SER A 75 -16.32 3.42 3.20
C SER A 75 -16.46 2.38 4.32
N PRO A 76 -16.77 2.77 5.57
CA PRO A 76 -16.83 4.15 6.06
C PRO A 76 -15.43 4.81 6.10
N PRO A 77 -15.32 6.14 6.22
CA PRO A 77 -14.03 6.80 6.36
C PRO A 77 -13.26 6.27 7.58
N LEU A 78 -11.94 6.10 7.42
CA LEU A 78 -11.07 5.80 8.55
C LEU A 78 -10.96 7.04 9.43
N THR A 79 -11.21 6.86 10.72
CA THR A 79 -11.09 7.88 11.75
C THR A 79 -10.37 7.29 12.96
N CYS A 80 -9.81 8.16 13.80
CA CYS A 80 -9.38 7.76 15.15
C CYS A 80 -10.38 8.32 16.19
N PRO A 81 -10.85 7.50 17.16
CA PRO A 81 -10.64 6.05 17.26
C PRO A 81 -11.30 5.29 16.09
N THR A 82 -10.65 4.20 15.65
CA THR A 82 -11.16 3.36 14.56
C THR A 82 -12.15 2.37 15.16
N LYS A 83 -13.41 2.47 14.75
CA LYS A 83 -14.50 1.65 15.27
C LYS A 83 -14.43 0.22 14.70
N PRO A 84 -14.97 -0.78 15.42
CA PRO A 84 -15.16 -2.11 14.86
C PRO A 84 -16.13 -2.04 13.66
N GLY A 85 -15.82 -2.78 12.60
CA GLY A 85 -16.60 -2.78 11.37
C GLY A 85 -15.81 -3.18 10.13
N ASP A 86 -16.50 -3.21 9.00
CA ASP A 86 -15.92 -3.50 7.69
C ASP A 86 -15.66 -2.19 6.93
N TYR A 87 -14.40 -1.96 6.59
CA TYR A 87 -13.91 -0.82 5.83
C TYR A 87 -13.61 -1.27 4.41
N VAL A 88 -14.42 -0.83 3.45
CA VAL A 88 -14.32 -1.24 2.05
C VAL A 88 -13.58 -0.19 1.26
N PHE A 89 -12.44 -0.59 0.70
CA PHE A 89 -11.64 0.13 -0.27
C PHE A 89 -12.15 -0.24 -1.66
N LEU A 90 -12.74 0.69 -2.41
CA LEU A 90 -13.25 0.45 -3.77
C LEU A 90 -12.55 1.33 -4.78
N ASN A 91 -12.00 0.78 -5.85
CA ASN A 91 -11.32 1.52 -6.91
C ASN A 91 -10.22 2.46 -6.40
N ASN A 92 -9.54 2.09 -5.30
CA ASN A 92 -8.49 2.93 -4.73
C ASN A 92 -7.32 2.99 -5.72
N LYS A 93 -6.95 4.22 -6.11
CA LYS A 93 -5.81 4.49 -6.99
C LYS A 93 -4.63 4.92 -6.15
N TRP A 94 -3.63 4.06 -6.03
CA TRP A 94 -2.37 4.45 -5.38
C TRP A 94 -1.45 5.11 -6.38
N ASP A 95 -1.00 6.32 -6.05
CA ASP A 95 0.05 6.99 -6.81
C ASP A 95 1.41 6.29 -6.55
N LEU A 96 1.75 5.35 -7.43
CA LEU A 96 3.01 4.62 -7.39
C LEU A 96 4.16 5.35 -8.13
N SER A 97 3.98 6.61 -8.53
CA SER A 97 4.96 7.34 -9.32
C SER A 97 6.34 7.45 -8.65
N ALA A 98 6.40 7.45 -7.31
CA ALA A 98 7.66 7.40 -6.57
C ALA A 98 8.40 6.06 -6.71
N VAL A 99 7.67 4.95 -6.82
CA VAL A 99 8.22 3.58 -6.95
C VAL A 99 8.60 3.28 -8.40
N VAL A 100 7.88 3.82 -9.38
CA VAL A 100 8.10 3.58 -10.83
C VAL A 100 9.34 4.30 -11.38
N ARG A 101 9.88 5.30 -10.67
CA ARG A 101 11.15 5.96 -11.05
C ARG A 101 12.41 5.11 -10.83
N LEU A 102 12.25 3.91 -10.27
CA LEU A 102 13.32 2.95 -10.02
C LEU A 102 13.51 2.06 -11.26
N PRO A 103 14.73 1.59 -11.57
CA PRO A 103 14.98 0.74 -12.75
C PRO A 103 14.16 -0.55 -12.70
N GLY A 104 12.95 -0.49 -13.28
CA GLY A 104 11.79 -1.24 -12.85
C GLY A 104 11.46 -2.48 -13.68
N SER A 105 12.44 -3.29 -14.05
CA SER A 105 12.15 -4.57 -14.72
C SER A 105 12.89 -5.78 -14.17
N ALA A 106 13.84 -5.61 -13.25
CA ALA A 106 14.71 -6.68 -12.77
C ALA A 106 14.47 -7.13 -11.32
N TYR A 107 13.52 -6.51 -10.59
CA TYR A 107 13.29 -6.77 -9.18
C TYR A 107 11.82 -7.01 -8.84
N ARG A 108 11.59 -7.82 -7.82
CA ARG A 108 10.32 -7.92 -7.10
C ARG A 108 10.39 -7.03 -5.86
N TRP A 109 9.31 -6.34 -5.53
CA TRP A 109 9.24 -5.45 -4.38
C TRP A 109 8.50 -6.17 -3.27
N ASN A 110 9.12 -6.34 -2.11
CA ASN A 110 8.44 -6.80 -0.91
C ASN A 110 8.16 -5.59 -0.01
N ILE A 111 6.91 -5.41 0.37
CA ILE A 111 6.45 -4.29 1.18
C ILE A 111 5.77 -4.88 2.41
N VAL A 112 6.40 -4.69 3.57
CA VAL A 112 5.84 -5.09 4.86
C VAL A 112 5.33 -3.84 5.54
N THR A 113 4.06 -3.82 5.89
CA THR A 113 3.40 -2.69 6.55
C THR A 113 2.89 -3.11 7.91
N THR A 114 3.12 -2.27 8.93
CA THR A 114 2.57 -2.43 10.27
C THR A 114 1.88 -1.14 10.71
N VAL A 115 0.86 -1.28 11.54
CA VAL A 115 0.31 -0.20 12.34
C VAL A 115 0.39 -0.61 13.80
N ASP A 116 1.06 0.20 14.59
CA ASP A 116 1.32 -0.04 16.01
C ASP A 116 0.64 1.05 16.84
N GLN A 117 -0.04 0.64 17.90
CA GLN A 117 -0.60 1.55 18.88
C GLN A 117 0.52 2.02 19.82
N ILE A 118 0.84 3.31 19.78
CA ILE A 118 2.01 3.86 20.50
C ILE A 118 1.85 3.71 22.01
N ALA A 119 0.63 3.90 22.53
CA ALA A 119 0.35 3.85 23.96
C ALA A 119 0.61 2.46 24.58
N THR A 120 0.37 1.39 23.83
CA THR A 120 0.45 0.00 24.33
C THR A 120 1.60 -0.79 23.72
N GLY A 121 2.21 -0.29 22.64
CA GLY A 121 3.17 -1.02 21.81
C GLY A 121 2.55 -2.18 21.02
N ARG A 122 1.22 -2.28 20.97
CA ARG A 122 0.51 -3.37 20.31
C ARG A 122 0.42 -3.13 18.80
N THR A 123 0.83 -4.12 18.00
CA THR A 123 0.52 -4.14 16.56
C THR A 123 -0.97 -4.43 16.33
N VAL A 124 -1.66 -3.52 15.66
CA VAL A 124 -3.10 -3.59 15.36
C VAL A 124 -3.37 -3.94 13.89
N PHE A 125 -2.39 -3.76 13.03
CA PHE A 125 -2.46 -4.18 11.62
C PHE A 125 -1.08 -4.62 11.13
N CYS A 126 -1.06 -5.66 10.30
CA CYS A 126 0.13 -6.12 9.60
C CYS A 126 -0.26 -6.65 8.22
N SER A 127 0.45 -6.24 7.17
CA SER A 127 0.31 -6.83 5.85
C SER A 127 1.64 -6.91 5.10
N GLU A 128 1.79 -7.96 4.31
CA GLU A 128 2.93 -8.17 3.43
C GLU A 128 2.45 -8.22 1.98
N MET A 129 3.06 -7.41 1.12
CA MET A 129 2.70 -7.30 -0.29
C MET A 129 3.93 -7.49 -1.16
N MET A 130 3.81 -8.43 -2.10
CA MET A 130 4.79 -8.59 -3.16
C MET A 130 4.27 -7.99 -4.45
N ALA A 131 5.04 -7.08 -5.05
CA ALA A 131 4.71 -6.41 -6.30
C ALA A 131 5.81 -6.60 -7.35
N ARG A 132 5.42 -6.79 -8.61
CA ARG A 132 6.33 -6.74 -9.76
C ARG A 132 5.98 -5.54 -10.62
N ILE A 133 6.93 -4.65 -10.82
CA ILE A 133 6.75 -3.52 -11.73
C ILE A 133 7.13 -3.98 -13.14
N VAL A 134 6.28 -3.68 -14.12
CA VAL A 134 6.52 -3.97 -15.53
C VAL A 134 6.35 -2.68 -16.31
N VAL A 135 7.44 -2.19 -16.92
CA VAL A 135 7.40 -1.00 -17.79
C VAL A 135 6.93 -1.42 -19.18
N LEU A 136 5.68 -1.08 -19.52
CA LEU A 136 5.14 -1.30 -20.87
C LEU A 136 5.60 -0.16 -21.80
N ARG A 137 6.49 -0.45 -22.76
CA ARG A 137 6.80 0.48 -23.85
C ARG A 137 5.65 0.46 -24.86
N LYS A 138 4.91 1.56 -24.99
CA LYS A 138 3.89 1.74 -26.02
C LYS A 138 4.60 1.86 -27.38
N LYS A 139 4.39 0.92 -28.32
CA LYS A 139 4.87 1.08 -29.71
C LYS A 139 4.13 2.28 -30.32
N SER A 140 4.87 3.32 -30.66
CA SER A 140 4.35 4.44 -31.46
C SER A 140 4.08 3.91 -32.86
N ASN A 141 2.80 3.84 -33.26
CA ASN A 141 2.43 3.66 -34.65
C ASN A 141 2.81 4.94 -35.40
N ARG A 142 4.04 5.00 -35.94
CA ARG A 142 4.37 5.95 -36.99
C ARG A 142 3.57 5.54 -38.23
N ILE A 143 2.48 6.27 -38.49
CA ILE A 143 1.85 6.30 -39.81
C ILE A 143 2.92 6.84 -40.77
N LYS A 144 3.36 6.01 -41.71
CA LYS A 144 4.19 6.45 -42.83
C LYS A 144 3.27 7.23 -43.77
N HIS A 145 3.51 8.53 -43.87
CA HIS A 145 3.03 9.34 -44.99
C HIS A 145 3.96 9.14 -46.19
#